data_AF-A0A935X8X2-F1
#
_entry.id   AF-A0A935X8X2-F1
#
_cell.length_a   1.000
_cell.length_b   1.000
_cell.length_c   1.000
_cell.angle_alpha   90.00
_cell.angle_beta   90.00
_cell.angle_gamma   90.00
#
_symmetry.space_group_name_H-M   'P 1'
#
loop_
_entity.id
_entity.type
_entity.pdbx_description
1 polymer ?
#
loop_
_entity_poly.entity_id
_entity_poly.type
_entity_poly.pdbx_seq_one_letter_code
_entity_poly.pdbx_strand_id
1 'polypeptide(L)'
;MHCVDGKDYSIMSILPPYNNLHAQLVNARTGKAVTSGVTMTYESSTDPQGSVNSNSSTKTNFWVYVKALFGANPGEDIGLTGNPTASFTPAPLAYNATRKWYEAEGIPIMPYDDRKQKNFYPLVKVTAKDSSGKVLATAQAVLPVSDEMTCKSCHATVATGNTAQLAAKPKAGWVNDPDPEKDWKRNILRFHDEKRLATPAFAAAITQLGYDKRGLETTASLGKPILCASCHASNALPGTGVAGISALTSAMHAKHAQVVDPVQNVKLDDISNRSSCYLCHPGSVTKCLRGAMGNATDASGNALMGCQSCHGNMAAVGHPARVGWLEQPNCQACHHDGLREVSALDATGKLKTPADTRFATTPNTPATGVSLYRFSAGHGGLQCEACHGATHAEYPASHENDNLLSIALQGHAGTVAECTVCHATVPNTASGGPHGMHTVGAWWVEEHGDRAEGSGSRACTACHGADYRGSPLSKVTAARSFRVEGRTKTFAAGQSVGCYDCHNGPKGD
;
A
#
# COMPACT_ATOMS: atom_id res chain seq x y z
N MET A 1 -2.58 -2.90 1.53
CA MET A 1 -3.99 -3.33 1.34
C MET A 1 -4.04 -4.36 0.25
N HIS A 2 -4.77 -5.45 0.47
CA HIS A 2 -4.97 -6.50 -0.53
C HIS A 2 -6.42 -6.53 -1.01
N CYS A 3 -6.64 -6.93 -2.26
CA CYS A 3 -7.98 -7.13 -2.80
C CYS A 3 -8.34 -8.62 -2.81
N VAL A 4 -9.61 -8.96 -2.65
CA VAL A 4 -10.12 -10.33 -2.78
C VAL A 4 -11.28 -10.35 -3.77
N ASP A 5 -11.54 -11.52 -4.38
CA ASP A 5 -12.54 -11.65 -5.44
C ASP A 5 -13.99 -11.72 -4.93
N GLY A 6 -14.21 -11.36 -3.66
CA GLY A 6 -15.48 -11.50 -2.96
C GLY A 6 -15.61 -12.85 -2.26
N LYS A 7 -16.85 -13.33 -2.15
CA LYS A 7 -17.19 -14.55 -1.40
C LYS A 7 -17.17 -15.80 -2.27
N ASP A 8 -17.20 -15.64 -3.60
CA ASP A 8 -17.25 -16.74 -4.56
C ASP A 8 -15.95 -16.91 -5.36
N TYR A 9 -15.42 -18.12 -5.37
CA TYR A 9 -14.25 -18.57 -6.13
C TYR A 9 -14.62 -19.70 -7.11
N SER A 10 -15.92 -19.99 -7.30
CA SER A 10 -16.39 -21.10 -8.13
C SER A 10 -16.36 -20.83 -9.63
N ILE A 11 -16.33 -19.56 -10.04
CA ILE A 11 -16.35 -19.17 -11.46
C ILE A 11 -14.96 -18.76 -11.97
N MET A 12 -14.36 -17.76 -11.33
CA MET A 12 -13.05 -17.24 -11.69
C MET A 12 -12.39 -16.54 -10.50
N SER A 13 -11.07 -16.36 -10.57
CA SER A 13 -10.29 -15.64 -9.59
C SER A 13 -9.23 -14.76 -10.25
N ILE A 14 -9.05 -13.58 -9.69
CA ILE A 14 -7.93 -12.66 -9.94
C ILE A 14 -6.97 -12.70 -8.75
N LEU A 15 -7.49 -12.68 -7.53
CA LEU A 15 -6.71 -12.57 -6.29
C LEU A 15 -7.27 -13.45 -5.14
N PRO A 16 -6.40 -14.20 -4.44
CA PRO A 16 -6.79 -14.94 -3.25
C PRO A 16 -7.02 -14.01 -2.04
N PRO A 17 -7.66 -14.48 -0.96
CA PRO A 17 -7.52 -13.87 0.36
C PRO A 17 -6.05 -13.88 0.76
N TYR A 18 -5.49 -12.71 1.05
CA TYR A 18 -4.06 -12.53 1.28
C TYR A 18 -3.78 -11.22 2.01
N ASN A 19 -2.74 -11.17 2.83
CA ASN A 19 -2.19 -9.95 3.41
C ASN A 19 -0.79 -10.22 3.94
N ASN A 20 0.03 -9.17 4.04
CA ASN A 20 1.37 -9.28 4.59
C ASN A 20 1.47 -8.42 5.85
N LEU A 21 2.08 -8.99 6.88
CA LEU A 21 2.40 -8.30 8.12
C LEU A 21 3.92 -8.31 8.32
N HIS A 22 4.53 -7.15 8.48
CA HIS A 22 5.93 -7.01 8.86
C HIS A 22 6.03 -6.35 10.23
N ALA A 23 7.09 -6.69 10.97
CA ALA A 23 7.38 -6.09 12.27
C ALA A 23 8.88 -6.00 12.52
N GLN A 24 9.31 -4.92 13.17
CA GLN A 24 10.66 -4.77 13.71
C GLN A 24 10.58 -4.34 15.16
N LEU A 25 11.44 -4.91 16.00
CA LEU A 25 11.59 -4.55 17.41
C LEU A 25 12.89 -3.76 17.58
N VAL A 26 12.86 -2.65 18.32
CA VAL A 26 14.05 -1.83 18.61
C VAL A 26 14.35 -1.88 20.10
N ASN A 27 15.62 -2.11 20.45
CA ASN A 27 16.07 -1.97 21.83
C ASN A 27 16.39 -0.49 22.10
N ALA A 28 15.54 0.17 22.88
CA ALA A 28 15.66 1.60 23.16
C ALA A 28 16.99 2.00 23.81
N ARG A 29 17.66 1.11 24.53
CA ARG A 29 18.96 1.41 25.16
C ARG A 29 20.10 1.48 24.16
N THR A 30 20.02 0.70 23.08
CA THR A 30 21.09 0.62 22.08
C THR A 30 20.72 1.31 20.77
N GLY A 31 19.44 1.61 20.55
CA GLY A 31 18.91 2.13 19.29
C GLY A 31 18.98 1.13 18.13
N LYS A 32 19.18 -0.17 18.42
CA LYS A 32 19.39 -1.21 17.40
C LYS A 32 18.18 -2.13 17.29
N ALA A 33 17.90 -2.59 16.07
CA ALA A 33 16.91 -3.63 15.83
C ALA A 33 17.30 -4.94 16.56
N VAL A 34 16.31 -5.58 17.18
CA VAL A 34 16.43 -6.89 17.83
C VAL A 34 16.05 -7.95 16.81
N THR A 35 16.98 -8.87 16.55
CA THR A 35 16.85 -9.88 15.48
C THR A 35 16.94 -11.32 15.98
N SER A 36 17.20 -11.51 17.26
CA SER A 36 17.32 -12.83 17.89
C SER A 36 16.99 -12.74 19.38
N GLY A 37 16.81 -13.91 20.02
CA GLY A 37 16.48 -14.00 21.44
C GLY A 37 15.05 -13.54 21.80
N VAL A 38 14.21 -13.31 20.79
CA VAL A 38 12.81 -12.94 20.95
C VAL A 38 11.91 -13.78 20.06
N THR A 39 10.68 -13.97 20.51
CA THR A 39 9.58 -14.51 19.72
C THR A 39 8.61 -13.38 19.40
N MET A 40 8.15 -13.31 18.15
CA MET A 40 7.12 -12.36 17.74
C MET A 40 5.89 -13.14 17.26
N THR A 41 4.72 -12.69 17.68
CA THR A 41 3.44 -13.32 17.34
C THR A 41 2.41 -12.28 16.95
N TYR A 42 1.41 -12.67 16.17
CA TYR A 42 0.23 -11.87 15.88
C TYR A 42 -1.05 -12.62 16.26
N GLU A 43 -2.06 -11.87 16.69
CA GLU A 43 -3.40 -12.36 17.02
C GLU A 43 -4.46 -11.32 16.59
N SER A 44 -5.70 -11.76 16.42
CA SER A 44 -6.82 -10.87 16.14
C SER A 44 -7.03 -9.88 17.30
N SER A 45 -7.36 -8.64 16.99
CA SER A 45 -7.59 -7.59 17.97
C SER A 45 -8.90 -6.88 17.67
N THR A 46 -9.66 -6.57 18.73
CA THR A 46 -10.84 -5.74 18.63
C THR A 46 -10.43 -4.30 18.37
N ASP A 47 -10.98 -3.68 17.33
CA ASP A 47 -10.76 -2.27 17.03
C ASP A 47 -11.53 -1.35 17.99
N PRO A 48 -11.23 -0.03 18.03
CA PRO A 48 -11.91 0.91 18.93
C PRO A 48 -13.44 1.00 18.71
N GLN A 49 -13.94 0.52 17.57
CA GLN A 49 -15.36 0.46 17.23
C GLN A 49 -16.01 -0.87 17.68
N GLY A 50 -15.24 -1.80 18.24
CA GLY A 50 -15.73 -3.09 18.72
C GLY A 50 -15.79 -4.19 17.66
N SER A 51 -15.26 -3.96 16.46
CA SER A 51 -15.19 -4.97 15.40
C SER A 51 -13.96 -5.85 15.56
N VAL A 52 -14.11 -7.15 15.28
CA VAL A 52 -13.04 -8.15 15.38
C VAL A 52 -13.18 -9.18 14.27
N ASN A 53 -12.05 -9.64 13.73
CA ASN A 53 -12.01 -10.53 12.59
C ASN A 53 -11.04 -11.68 12.89
N SER A 54 -11.58 -12.82 13.30
CA SER A 54 -10.80 -13.95 13.85
C SER A 54 -10.79 -15.19 12.95
N ASN A 55 -11.55 -15.19 11.86
CA ASN A 55 -11.65 -16.29 10.89
C ASN A 55 -12.07 -15.76 9.51
N SER A 56 -11.79 -16.52 8.46
CA SER A 56 -12.13 -16.19 7.07
C SER A 56 -12.87 -17.33 6.36
N SER A 57 -12.65 -18.59 6.76
CA SER A 57 -13.25 -19.81 6.20
C SER A 57 -14.77 -19.78 6.14
N THR A 58 -15.42 -19.16 7.12
CA THR A 58 -16.89 -19.05 7.16
C THR A 58 -17.47 -17.91 6.30
N LYS A 59 -16.61 -17.13 5.64
CA LYS A 59 -16.94 -15.87 4.95
C LYS A 59 -16.77 -15.96 3.43
N THR A 60 -16.19 -17.04 2.91
CA THR A 60 -15.94 -17.28 1.48
C THR A 60 -15.85 -18.78 1.19
N ASN A 61 -16.02 -19.19 -0.06
CA ASN A 61 -15.79 -20.57 -0.51
C ASN A 61 -14.35 -20.81 -1.05
N PHE A 62 -13.41 -19.90 -0.80
CA PHE A 62 -12.02 -19.98 -1.30
C PHE A 62 -11.37 -21.36 -1.09
N TRP A 63 -11.43 -21.92 0.12
CA TRP A 63 -10.79 -23.21 0.46
C TRP A 63 -11.36 -24.41 -0.29
N VAL A 64 -12.58 -24.31 -0.84
CA VAL A 64 -13.15 -25.33 -1.73
C VAL A 64 -12.45 -25.34 -3.08
N TYR A 65 -12.05 -24.16 -3.58
CA TYR A 65 -11.56 -23.98 -4.95
C TYR A 65 -10.05 -23.70 -5.04
N VAL A 66 -9.37 -23.48 -3.92
CA VAL A 66 -7.94 -23.13 -3.86
C VAL A 66 -7.06 -24.14 -4.62
N LYS A 67 -7.37 -25.44 -4.55
CA LYS A 67 -6.63 -26.47 -5.29
C LYS A 67 -6.78 -26.35 -6.80
N ALA A 68 -7.98 -26.04 -7.27
CA ALA A 68 -8.23 -25.86 -8.70
C ALA A 68 -7.61 -24.56 -9.24
N LEU A 69 -7.62 -23.50 -8.44
CA LEU A 69 -7.16 -22.17 -8.84
C LEU A 69 -5.64 -22.01 -8.70
N PHE A 70 -5.07 -22.41 -7.56
CA PHE A 70 -3.68 -22.12 -7.19
C PHE A 70 -2.80 -23.38 -7.09
N GLY A 71 -3.36 -24.58 -7.29
CA GLY A 71 -2.61 -25.84 -7.17
C GLY A 71 -2.23 -26.22 -5.73
N ALA A 72 -2.61 -25.41 -4.74
CA ALA A 72 -2.33 -25.60 -3.32
C ALA A 72 -3.56 -26.13 -2.57
N ASN A 73 -3.36 -26.82 -1.45
CA ASN A 73 -4.46 -27.36 -0.63
C ASN A 73 -4.27 -27.00 0.86
N PRO A 74 -4.18 -25.70 1.21
CA PRO A 74 -4.12 -25.30 2.60
C PRO A 74 -5.43 -25.69 3.33
N GLY A 75 -5.32 -25.97 4.63
CA GLY A 75 -6.49 -26.15 5.50
C GLY A 75 -7.30 -24.86 5.63
N GLU A 76 -8.51 -24.96 6.17
CA GLU A 76 -9.35 -23.79 6.47
C GLU A 76 -8.60 -22.76 7.32
N ASP A 77 -8.81 -21.47 7.03
CA ASP A 77 -8.10 -20.35 7.66
C ASP A 77 -6.57 -20.38 7.51
N ILE A 78 -6.01 -21.23 6.65
CA ILE A 78 -4.58 -21.22 6.30
C ILE A 78 -4.39 -20.62 4.92
N GLY A 79 -3.42 -19.70 4.81
CA GLY A 79 -3.09 -19.00 3.57
C GLY A 79 -2.23 -19.83 2.63
N LEU A 80 -2.05 -19.33 1.40
CA LEU A 80 -1.22 -20.00 0.37
C LEU A 80 0.25 -20.18 0.78
N THR A 81 0.72 -19.37 1.72
CA THR A 81 2.08 -19.38 2.30
C THR A 81 2.17 -20.14 3.62
N GLY A 82 1.07 -20.72 4.10
CA GLY A 82 1.00 -21.48 5.35
C GLY A 82 0.71 -20.65 6.60
N ASN A 83 0.63 -19.32 6.50
CA ASN A 83 0.26 -18.48 7.64
C ASN A 83 -1.26 -18.50 7.88
N PRO A 84 -1.71 -18.65 9.14
CA PRO A 84 -3.13 -18.66 9.46
C PRO A 84 -3.76 -17.26 9.37
N THR A 85 -5.08 -17.20 9.20
CA THR A 85 -5.86 -16.01 9.52
C THR A 85 -5.58 -15.63 10.97
N ALA A 86 -5.47 -14.33 11.25
CA ALA A 86 -5.34 -13.86 12.63
C ALA A 86 -6.54 -14.37 13.45
N SER A 87 -6.27 -15.15 14.50
CA SER A 87 -7.28 -15.69 15.41
C SER A 87 -6.99 -15.20 16.84
N PHE A 88 -7.78 -15.62 17.83
CA PHE A 88 -7.48 -15.36 19.24
C PHE A 88 -6.33 -16.22 19.80
N THR A 89 -5.82 -17.15 19.00
CA THR A 89 -4.61 -17.90 19.30
C THR A 89 -3.44 -17.22 18.58
N PRO A 90 -2.39 -16.79 19.32
CA PRO A 90 -1.21 -16.18 18.71
C PRO A 90 -0.53 -17.09 17.68
N ALA A 91 -0.32 -16.57 16.48
CA ALA A 91 0.46 -17.20 15.41
C ALA A 91 1.85 -16.55 15.30
N PRO A 92 2.90 -17.30 14.94
CA PRO A 92 4.26 -16.77 14.89
C PRO A 92 4.48 -15.82 13.70
N LEU A 93 5.34 -14.82 13.89
CA LEU A 93 6.00 -14.08 12.82
C LEU A 93 7.41 -14.66 12.63
N ALA A 94 7.75 -15.09 11.41
CA ALA A 94 9.05 -15.66 11.09
C ALA A 94 10.08 -14.56 10.85
N TYR A 95 11.31 -14.74 11.35
CA TYR A 95 12.37 -13.77 11.08
C TYR A 95 12.96 -13.97 9.67
N ASN A 96 12.88 -12.94 8.83
CA ASN A 96 13.49 -12.91 7.51
C ASN A 96 14.90 -12.30 7.59
N ALA A 97 15.93 -13.13 7.51
CA ALA A 97 17.32 -12.67 7.63
C ALA A 97 17.76 -11.75 6.48
N THR A 98 17.21 -11.94 5.28
CA THR A 98 17.51 -11.12 4.09
C THR A 98 16.93 -9.71 4.25
N ARG A 99 15.70 -9.61 4.77
CA ARG A 99 14.97 -8.35 4.93
C ARG A 99 15.18 -7.67 6.29
N LYS A 100 15.69 -8.42 7.28
CA LYS A 100 15.95 -7.98 8.65
C LYS A 100 14.69 -7.50 9.38
N TRP A 101 13.61 -8.27 9.26
CA TRP A 101 12.34 -8.07 9.95
C TRP A 101 11.68 -9.40 10.31
N TYR A 102 10.61 -9.35 11.09
CA TYR A 102 9.71 -10.47 11.33
C TYR A 102 8.49 -10.35 10.40
N GLU A 103 8.04 -11.44 9.80
CA GLU A 103 6.94 -11.42 8.82
C GLU A 103 5.96 -12.58 8.96
N ALA A 104 4.73 -12.33 8.53
CA ALA A 104 3.79 -13.35 8.09
C ALA A 104 3.20 -12.87 6.75
N GLU A 105 3.66 -13.48 5.66
CA GLU A 105 3.11 -13.23 4.34
C GLU A 105 1.89 -14.12 4.09
N GLY A 106 0.94 -13.66 3.28
CA GLY A 106 -0.19 -14.46 2.82
C GLY A 106 -1.23 -14.85 3.86
N ILE A 107 -1.45 -13.98 4.86
CA ILE A 107 -2.54 -14.12 5.84
C ILE A 107 -3.89 -14.02 5.10
N PRO A 108 -4.74 -15.06 5.07
CA PRO A 108 -5.99 -15.03 4.33
C PRO A 108 -7.08 -14.33 5.16
N ILE A 109 -7.11 -13.00 5.11
CA ILE A 109 -8.11 -12.19 5.80
C ILE A 109 -9.23 -11.78 4.83
N MET A 110 -10.46 -11.64 5.32
CA MET A 110 -11.63 -11.19 4.54
C MET A 110 -12.15 -9.84 5.04
N PRO A 111 -12.80 -9.00 4.20
CA PRO A 111 -13.29 -7.67 4.60
C PRO A 111 -14.63 -7.74 5.37
N TYR A 112 -14.79 -8.80 6.17
CA TYR A 112 -15.97 -9.06 6.97
C TYR A 112 -15.52 -9.48 8.37
N ASP A 113 -16.05 -8.84 9.39
CA ASP A 113 -15.80 -9.17 10.77
C ASP A 113 -16.53 -10.47 11.19
N ASP A 114 -16.39 -10.90 12.43
CA ASP A 114 -16.97 -12.15 12.92
C ASP A 114 -18.50 -12.12 12.99
N ARG A 115 -19.09 -10.91 13.00
CA ARG A 115 -20.54 -10.68 12.86
C ARG A 115 -20.97 -10.55 11.40
N LYS A 116 -20.06 -10.82 10.47
CA LYS A 116 -20.22 -10.69 9.01
C LYS A 116 -20.53 -9.27 8.55
N GLN A 117 -20.24 -8.27 9.39
CA GLN A 117 -20.33 -6.86 9.02
C GLN A 117 -19.08 -6.46 8.25
N LYS A 118 -19.24 -5.51 7.32
CA LYS A 118 -18.13 -5.05 6.49
C LYS A 118 -17.10 -4.33 7.36
N ASN A 119 -15.85 -4.78 7.32
CA ASN A 119 -14.72 -4.11 7.95
C ASN A 119 -13.49 -4.27 7.05
N PHE A 120 -13.06 -3.18 6.41
CA PHE A 120 -11.91 -3.17 5.51
C PHE A 120 -10.57 -3.02 6.23
N TYR A 121 -10.60 -2.74 7.53
CA TYR A 121 -9.43 -2.41 8.34
C TYR A 121 -9.37 -3.28 9.61
N PRO A 122 -9.45 -4.62 9.48
CA PRO A 122 -9.37 -5.50 10.64
C PRO A 122 -8.04 -5.31 11.35
N LEU A 123 -8.09 -5.28 12.68
CA LEU A 123 -6.95 -4.99 13.53
C LEU A 123 -6.31 -6.28 14.04
N VAL A 124 -4.98 -6.31 14.07
CA VAL A 124 -4.22 -7.36 14.72
C VAL A 124 -3.31 -6.77 15.79
N LYS A 125 -3.04 -7.56 16.82
CA LYS A 125 -2.08 -7.24 17.86
C LYS A 125 -0.82 -8.06 17.63
N VAL A 126 0.32 -7.39 17.59
CA VAL A 126 1.65 -8.00 17.53
C VAL A 126 2.25 -7.97 18.94
N THR A 127 2.79 -9.09 19.39
CA THR A 127 3.44 -9.21 20.71
C THR A 127 4.84 -9.77 20.55
N ALA A 128 5.83 -9.07 21.12
CA ALA A 128 7.20 -9.54 21.25
C ALA A 128 7.46 -10.06 22.67
N LYS A 129 8.06 -11.24 22.80
CA LYS A 129 8.44 -11.85 24.09
C LYS A 129 9.92 -12.25 24.07
N ASP A 130 10.60 -12.16 25.22
CA ASP A 130 11.93 -12.76 25.38
C ASP A 130 11.87 -14.29 25.52
N SER A 131 13.03 -14.93 25.66
CA SER A 131 13.15 -16.39 25.83
C SER A 131 12.50 -16.93 27.10
N SER A 132 12.22 -16.10 28.11
CA SER A 132 11.47 -16.48 29.32
C SER A 132 9.95 -16.38 29.15
N GLY A 133 9.48 -15.85 28.01
CA GLY A 133 8.08 -15.58 27.74
C GLY A 133 7.59 -14.23 28.26
N LYS A 134 8.46 -13.39 28.83
CA LYS A 134 8.11 -12.05 29.29
C LYS A 134 7.83 -11.16 28.08
N VAL A 135 6.69 -10.46 28.10
CA VAL A 135 6.33 -9.48 27.07
C VAL A 135 7.29 -8.29 27.14
N LEU A 136 7.89 -7.96 26.01
CA LEU A 136 8.81 -6.83 25.84
C LEU A 136 8.10 -5.61 25.24
N ALA A 137 7.24 -5.84 24.26
CA ALA A 137 6.49 -4.81 23.56
C ALA A 137 5.23 -5.40 22.90
N THR A 138 4.24 -4.53 22.68
CA THR A 138 3.05 -4.82 21.89
C THR A 138 2.77 -3.70 20.91
N ALA A 139 2.22 -4.03 19.76
CA ALA A 139 1.78 -3.08 18.74
C ALA A 139 0.43 -3.51 18.17
N GLN A 140 -0.31 -2.56 17.59
CA GLN A 140 -1.49 -2.85 16.80
C GLN A 140 -1.24 -2.43 15.35
N ALA A 141 -1.68 -3.25 14.40
CA ALA A 141 -1.52 -3.01 12.98
C ALA A 141 -2.79 -3.41 12.24
N VAL A 142 -3.11 -2.69 11.17
CA VAL A 142 -4.24 -3.02 10.30
C VAL A 142 -3.80 -4.09 9.31
N LEU A 143 -4.65 -5.08 9.04
CA LEU A 143 -4.54 -5.98 7.88
C LEU A 143 -5.55 -5.56 6.80
N PRO A 144 -5.29 -4.47 6.07
CA PRO A 144 -6.31 -3.87 5.21
C PRO A 144 -6.67 -4.77 4.04
N VAL A 145 -7.96 -5.04 3.86
CA VAL A 145 -8.49 -5.96 2.86
C VAL A 145 -9.79 -5.43 2.27
N SER A 146 -10.05 -5.70 0.99
CA SER A 146 -11.29 -5.28 0.34
C SER A 146 -11.71 -6.18 -0.81
N ASP A 147 -13.01 -6.25 -1.03
CA ASP A 147 -13.68 -6.92 -2.15
C ASP A 147 -14.46 -5.89 -3.00
N GLU A 148 -14.07 -4.61 -2.96
CA GLU A 148 -14.68 -3.51 -3.72
C GLU A 148 -14.40 -3.54 -5.23
N MET A 149 -13.85 -4.62 -5.77
CA MET A 149 -13.67 -4.72 -7.21
C MET A 149 -15.03 -4.73 -7.91
N THR A 150 -15.38 -3.64 -8.60
CA THR A 150 -16.72 -3.38 -9.14
C THR A 150 -16.84 -3.67 -10.64
N CYS A 151 -16.25 -4.77 -11.13
CA CYS A 151 -16.42 -5.19 -12.53
C CYS A 151 -17.91 -5.28 -12.93
N LYS A 152 -18.78 -5.60 -11.97
CA LYS A 152 -20.24 -5.59 -12.07
C LYS A 152 -20.84 -4.26 -12.59
N SER A 153 -20.15 -3.13 -12.43
CA SER A 153 -20.61 -1.82 -12.92
C SER A 153 -20.87 -1.82 -14.44
N CYS A 154 -20.15 -2.65 -15.18
CA CYS A 154 -20.36 -2.87 -16.62
C CYS A 154 -20.72 -4.32 -16.98
N HIS A 155 -20.18 -5.31 -16.26
CA HIS A 155 -20.32 -6.72 -16.63
C HIS A 155 -21.52 -7.44 -15.98
N ALA A 156 -22.27 -6.79 -15.09
CA ALA A 156 -23.51 -7.39 -14.60
C ALA A 156 -24.61 -7.35 -15.67
N THR A 157 -25.49 -8.33 -15.62
CA THR A 157 -26.73 -8.36 -16.39
C THR A 157 -27.57 -7.14 -16.00
N VAL A 158 -27.80 -6.26 -16.98
CA VAL A 158 -28.61 -5.05 -16.81
C VAL A 158 -29.75 -5.03 -17.82
N ALA A 159 -30.90 -4.51 -17.38
CA ALA A 159 -32.02 -4.14 -18.23
C ALA A 159 -31.96 -2.66 -18.69
N THR A 160 -30.86 -1.96 -18.40
CA THR A 160 -30.71 -0.52 -18.65
C THR A 160 -30.48 -0.22 -20.15
N GLY A 161 -30.83 0.99 -20.56
CA GLY A 161 -30.45 1.55 -21.87
C GLY A 161 -29.09 2.27 -21.87
N ASN A 162 -28.26 2.09 -20.83
CA ASN A 162 -26.98 2.77 -20.72
C ASN A 162 -25.99 2.19 -21.73
N THR A 163 -25.61 2.98 -22.73
CA THR A 163 -24.71 2.56 -23.82
C THR A 163 -23.35 2.06 -23.33
N ALA A 164 -22.79 2.65 -22.26
CA ALA A 164 -21.50 2.24 -21.71
C ALA A 164 -21.59 0.84 -21.08
N GLN A 165 -22.67 0.53 -20.37
CA GLN A 165 -22.91 -0.82 -19.83
C GLN A 165 -23.20 -1.83 -20.94
N LEU A 166 -24.01 -1.44 -21.94
CA LEU A 166 -24.34 -2.29 -23.09
C LEU A 166 -23.11 -2.61 -23.96
N ALA A 167 -22.06 -1.78 -23.94
CA ALA A 167 -20.80 -2.07 -24.62
C ALA A 167 -20.06 -3.30 -24.07
N ALA A 168 -20.32 -3.68 -22.81
CA ALA A 168 -19.77 -4.88 -22.17
C ALA A 168 -20.65 -6.13 -22.36
N LYS A 169 -21.83 -5.99 -23.01
CA LYS A 169 -22.74 -7.10 -23.26
C LYS A 169 -22.15 -8.08 -24.28
N PRO A 170 -22.03 -9.38 -23.96
CA PRO A 170 -21.68 -10.38 -24.95
C PRO A 170 -22.70 -10.43 -26.10
N LYS A 171 -22.25 -10.71 -27.32
CA LYS A 171 -23.12 -10.84 -28.50
C LYS A 171 -24.19 -11.92 -28.33
N ALA A 172 -23.83 -13.01 -27.65
CA ALA A 172 -24.75 -14.09 -27.30
C ALA A 172 -25.78 -13.71 -26.22
N GLY A 173 -25.71 -12.48 -25.71
CA GLY A 173 -26.53 -11.99 -24.61
C GLY A 173 -25.88 -12.19 -23.24
N TRP A 174 -26.50 -11.58 -22.24
CA TRP A 174 -26.15 -11.75 -20.84
C TRP A 174 -26.41 -13.18 -20.36
N VAL A 175 -25.64 -13.65 -19.38
CA VAL A 175 -25.82 -14.96 -18.75
C VAL A 175 -27.10 -14.98 -17.91
N ASN A 176 -27.37 -13.89 -17.17
CA ASN A 176 -28.50 -13.76 -16.25
C ASN A 176 -28.51 -14.85 -15.17
N ASP A 177 -27.37 -15.02 -14.48
CA ASP A 177 -27.25 -15.94 -13.35
C ASP A 177 -28.08 -15.42 -12.16
N PRO A 178 -28.84 -16.28 -11.46
CA PRO A 178 -29.62 -15.87 -10.28
C PRO A 178 -28.74 -15.37 -9.12
N ASP A 179 -27.48 -15.78 -9.05
CA ASP A 179 -26.50 -15.26 -8.10
C ASP A 179 -25.80 -14.03 -8.72
N PRO A 180 -26.02 -12.82 -8.18
CA PRO A 180 -25.43 -11.60 -8.73
C PRO A 180 -23.90 -11.61 -8.74
N GLU A 181 -23.25 -12.32 -7.82
CA GLU A 181 -21.80 -12.41 -7.79
C GLU A 181 -21.26 -13.31 -8.91
N LYS A 182 -21.97 -14.39 -9.23
CA LYS A 182 -21.62 -15.30 -10.33
C LYS A 182 -21.97 -14.70 -11.69
N ASP A 183 -23.04 -13.93 -11.79
CA ASP A 183 -23.52 -13.35 -13.04
C ASP A 183 -22.45 -12.54 -13.76
N TRP A 184 -21.89 -11.51 -13.10
CA TRP A 184 -20.88 -10.67 -13.74
C TRP A 184 -19.58 -11.43 -14.02
N LYS A 185 -19.22 -12.42 -13.19
CA LYS A 185 -18.06 -13.29 -13.41
C LYS A 185 -18.24 -14.12 -14.68
N ARG A 186 -19.40 -14.75 -14.86
CA ARG A 186 -19.71 -15.52 -16.07
C ARG A 186 -19.80 -14.63 -17.31
N ASN A 187 -20.39 -13.45 -17.19
CA ASN A 187 -20.43 -12.47 -18.30
C ASN A 187 -19.03 -12.05 -18.74
N ILE A 188 -18.08 -11.89 -17.82
CA ILE A 188 -16.67 -11.65 -18.16
C ILE A 188 -16.08 -12.82 -18.93
N LEU A 189 -16.26 -14.06 -18.45
CA LEU A 189 -15.75 -15.24 -19.15
C LEU A 189 -16.36 -15.37 -20.56
N ARG A 190 -17.67 -15.16 -20.70
CA ARG A 190 -18.36 -15.16 -21.99
C ARG A 190 -17.84 -14.10 -22.94
N PHE A 191 -17.68 -12.87 -22.45
CA PHE A 191 -17.14 -11.77 -23.25
C PHE A 191 -15.68 -12.03 -23.65
N HIS A 192 -14.89 -12.60 -22.75
CA HIS A 192 -13.52 -13.02 -23.02
C HIS A 192 -13.48 -14.07 -24.14
N ASP A 193 -14.29 -15.12 -24.03
CA ASP A 193 -14.39 -16.18 -25.05
C ASP A 193 -14.79 -15.59 -26.41
N GLU A 194 -15.78 -14.70 -26.46
CA GLU A 194 -16.18 -14.00 -27.70
C GLU A 194 -14.98 -13.32 -28.39
N LYS A 195 -14.09 -12.69 -27.63
CA LYS A 195 -12.94 -11.97 -28.20
C LYS A 195 -11.74 -12.87 -28.50
N ARG A 196 -11.62 -14.03 -27.86
CA ARG A 196 -10.36 -14.80 -27.81
C ARG A 196 -10.44 -16.22 -28.35
N LEU A 197 -11.63 -16.84 -28.38
CA LEU A 197 -11.80 -18.25 -28.74
C LEU A 197 -11.18 -18.61 -30.10
N ALA A 198 -11.27 -17.71 -31.07
CA ALA A 198 -10.73 -17.89 -32.42
C ALA A 198 -9.21 -17.60 -32.56
N THR A 199 -8.53 -17.19 -31.49
CA THR A 199 -7.10 -16.82 -31.57
C THR A 199 -6.20 -18.05 -31.35
N PRO A 200 -5.13 -18.24 -32.14
CA PRO A 200 -4.22 -19.38 -31.97
C PRO A 200 -3.59 -19.44 -30.58
N ALA A 201 -3.22 -18.29 -30.01
CA ALA A 201 -2.62 -18.21 -28.67
C ALA A 201 -3.58 -18.72 -27.58
N PHE A 202 -4.87 -18.39 -27.68
CA PHE A 202 -5.88 -18.89 -26.73
C PHE A 202 -6.11 -20.38 -26.89
N ALA A 203 -6.24 -20.89 -28.12
CA ALA A 203 -6.42 -22.31 -28.39
C ALA A 203 -5.27 -23.17 -27.85
N ALA A 204 -4.03 -22.69 -28.00
CA ALA A 204 -2.85 -23.32 -27.42
C ALA A 204 -2.91 -23.31 -25.88
N ALA A 205 -3.24 -22.16 -25.27
CA ALA A 205 -3.29 -22.01 -23.81
C ALA A 205 -4.36 -22.89 -23.15
N ILE A 206 -5.57 -22.95 -23.70
CA ILE A 206 -6.64 -23.80 -23.13
C ILE A 206 -6.29 -25.29 -23.25
N THR A 207 -5.60 -25.69 -24.32
CA THR A 207 -5.11 -27.07 -24.48
C THR A 207 -4.04 -27.39 -23.44
N GLN A 208 -3.06 -26.49 -23.28
CA GLN A 208 -1.98 -26.63 -22.28
C GLN A 208 -2.52 -26.75 -20.85
N LEU A 209 -3.55 -25.97 -20.51
CA LEU A 209 -4.14 -25.92 -19.17
C LEU A 209 -5.27 -26.94 -18.95
N GLY A 210 -5.61 -27.74 -19.97
CA GLY A 210 -6.71 -28.71 -19.91
C GLY A 210 -8.07 -28.06 -19.63
N TYR A 211 -8.35 -26.92 -20.26
CA TYR A 211 -9.66 -26.25 -20.25
C TYR A 211 -10.52 -26.76 -21.42
N ASP A 212 -11.85 -26.57 -21.31
CA ASP A 212 -12.79 -27.01 -22.34
C ASP A 212 -12.58 -26.20 -23.63
N LYS A 213 -12.53 -26.90 -24.77
CA LYS A 213 -12.34 -26.29 -26.09
C LYS A 213 -13.42 -25.27 -26.49
N ARG A 214 -14.59 -25.31 -25.83
CA ARG A 214 -15.69 -24.36 -26.06
C ARG A 214 -15.45 -23.01 -25.38
N GLY A 215 -14.51 -22.92 -24.43
CA GLY A 215 -14.14 -21.66 -23.78
C GLY A 215 -14.10 -21.72 -22.25
N LEU A 216 -13.72 -20.59 -21.66
CA LEU A 216 -13.61 -20.39 -20.23
C LEU A 216 -14.96 -20.46 -19.51
N GLU A 217 -16.03 -19.90 -20.09
CA GLU A 217 -17.37 -19.94 -19.48
C GLU A 217 -17.84 -21.38 -19.29
N THR A 218 -17.67 -22.22 -20.32
CA THR A 218 -18.03 -23.63 -20.26
C THR A 218 -17.17 -24.37 -19.26
N THR A 219 -15.86 -24.09 -19.23
CA THR A 219 -14.92 -24.69 -18.27
C THR A 219 -15.34 -24.42 -16.82
N ALA A 220 -15.67 -23.17 -16.49
CA ALA A 220 -16.17 -22.79 -15.16
C ALA A 220 -17.51 -23.47 -14.84
N SER A 221 -18.41 -23.58 -15.83
CA SER A 221 -19.71 -24.23 -15.67
C SER A 221 -19.61 -25.75 -15.42
N LEU A 222 -18.52 -26.37 -15.85
CA LEU A 222 -18.18 -27.77 -15.56
C LEU A 222 -17.45 -27.94 -14.21
N GLY A 223 -17.39 -26.90 -13.39
CA GLY A 223 -16.82 -26.95 -12.03
C GLY A 223 -15.31 -26.70 -11.97
N LYS A 224 -14.67 -26.27 -13.06
CA LYS A 224 -13.26 -25.89 -13.08
C LYS A 224 -13.13 -24.36 -13.14
N PRO A 225 -12.95 -23.66 -12.01
CA PRO A 225 -12.85 -22.21 -12.00
C PRO A 225 -11.59 -21.72 -12.72
N ILE A 226 -11.62 -20.48 -13.20
CA ILE A 226 -10.53 -19.90 -13.99
C ILE A 226 -9.70 -18.94 -13.15
N LEU A 227 -8.42 -19.24 -12.93
CA LEU A 227 -7.45 -18.25 -12.45
C LEU A 227 -6.92 -17.46 -13.66
N CYS A 228 -7.13 -16.14 -13.69
CA CYS A 228 -6.68 -15.30 -14.80
C CYS A 228 -5.16 -15.38 -14.99
N ALA A 229 -4.43 -15.45 -13.88
CA ALA A 229 -2.97 -15.54 -13.87
C ALA A 229 -2.43 -16.81 -14.54
N SER A 230 -3.21 -17.90 -14.62
CA SER A 230 -2.79 -19.14 -15.29
C SER A 230 -2.41 -18.91 -16.75
N CYS A 231 -3.11 -18.01 -17.46
CA CYS A 231 -2.76 -17.59 -18.82
C CYS A 231 -1.95 -16.28 -18.82
N HIS A 232 -2.36 -15.31 -18.03
CA HIS A 232 -1.80 -13.96 -18.01
C HIS A 232 -0.78 -13.79 -16.89
N ALA A 233 0.52 -13.87 -17.18
CA ALA A 233 1.57 -13.77 -16.17
C ALA A 233 1.40 -12.57 -15.22
N SER A 234 1.70 -12.78 -13.92
CA SER A 234 1.61 -11.75 -12.89
C SER A 234 2.76 -11.87 -11.89
N ASN A 235 3.45 -10.77 -11.62
CA ASN A 235 4.51 -10.72 -10.60
C ASN A 235 3.98 -10.86 -9.16
N ALA A 236 2.65 -10.73 -8.95
CA ALA A 236 2.03 -11.06 -7.66
C ALA A 236 1.87 -12.57 -7.44
N LEU A 237 1.90 -13.36 -8.52
CA LEU A 237 1.85 -14.82 -8.51
C LEU A 237 3.00 -15.35 -9.40
N PRO A 238 4.26 -15.28 -8.94
CA PRO A 238 5.41 -15.67 -9.75
C PRO A 238 5.31 -17.11 -10.27
N GLY A 239 5.83 -17.35 -11.47
CA GLY A 239 5.78 -18.67 -12.12
C GLY A 239 4.47 -18.98 -12.85
N THR A 240 3.54 -18.02 -12.91
CA THR A 240 2.29 -18.15 -13.68
C THR A 240 2.39 -17.57 -15.09
N GLY A 241 1.44 -17.94 -15.96
CA GLY A 241 1.28 -17.42 -17.30
C GLY A 241 1.67 -18.41 -18.40
N VAL A 242 1.22 -18.10 -19.62
CA VAL A 242 1.53 -18.85 -20.85
C VAL A 242 2.33 -17.96 -21.78
N ALA A 243 3.41 -18.50 -22.37
CA ALA A 243 4.25 -17.76 -23.30
C ALA A 243 3.43 -17.20 -24.48
N GLY A 244 3.71 -15.96 -24.88
CA GLY A 244 2.99 -15.28 -25.96
C GLY A 244 1.64 -14.66 -25.54
N ILE A 245 1.19 -14.85 -24.29
CA ILE A 245 0.05 -14.12 -23.72
C ILE A 245 0.56 -12.92 -22.91
N SER A 246 -0.07 -11.76 -23.11
CA SER A 246 0.29 -10.54 -22.38
C SER A 246 0.12 -10.70 -20.87
N ALA A 247 1.01 -10.09 -20.08
CA ALA A 247 0.87 -10.04 -18.62
C ALA A 247 -0.49 -9.47 -18.18
N LEU A 248 -0.99 -9.89 -17.02
CA LEU A 248 -2.34 -9.54 -16.55
C LEU A 248 -2.52 -8.03 -16.40
N THR A 249 -1.48 -7.32 -15.94
CA THR A 249 -1.49 -5.86 -15.83
C THR A 249 -1.69 -5.20 -17.20
N SER A 250 -0.99 -5.65 -18.24
CA SER A 250 -1.19 -5.09 -19.59
C SER A 250 -2.55 -5.49 -20.16
N ALA A 251 -2.94 -6.76 -20.01
CA ALA A 251 -4.20 -7.28 -20.53
C ALA A 251 -5.43 -6.54 -19.98
N MET A 252 -5.45 -6.28 -18.67
CA MET A 252 -6.55 -5.58 -18.01
C MET A 252 -6.55 -4.09 -18.37
N HIS A 253 -5.48 -3.37 -18.06
CA HIS A 253 -5.52 -1.91 -18.16
C HIS A 253 -5.59 -1.43 -19.62
N ALA A 254 -4.83 -2.01 -20.54
CA ALA A 254 -4.84 -1.57 -21.94
C ALA A 254 -6.19 -1.80 -22.63
N LYS A 255 -6.95 -2.83 -22.20
CA LYS A 255 -8.29 -3.10 -22.73
C LYS A 255 -9.37 -2.21 -22.13
N HIS A 256 -9.21 -1.80 -20.87
CA HIS A 256 -10.19 -0.95 -20.20
C HIS A 256 -9.94 0.55 -20.41
N ALA A 257 -8.73 0.97 -20.79
CA ALA A 257 -8.40 2.38 -20.99
C ALA A 257 -9.41 3.14 -21.88
N GLN A 258 -9.85 2.53 -22.99
CA GLN A 258 -10.78 3.17 -23.93
C GLN A 258 -12.27 2.93 -23.60
N VAL A 259 -12.57 2.22 -22.52
CA VAL A 259 -13.95 1.99 -22.06
C VAL A 259 -14.50 3.28 -21.44
N VAL A 260 -15.79 3.54 -21.63
CA VAL A 260 -16.48 4.69 -21.04
C VAL A 260 -17.01 4.31 -19.66
N ASP A 261 -16.74 5.16 -18.68
CA ASP A 261 -17.30 5.09 -17.33
C ASP A 261 -18.83 5.26 -17.40
N PRO A 262 -19.62 4.27 -16.92
CA PRO A 262 -21.07 4.34 -17.01
C PRO A 262 -21.70 5.41 -16.10
N VAL A 263 -20.95 5.94 -15.12
CA VAL A 263 -21.40 6.98 -14.19
C VAL A 263 -20.90 8.35 -14.64
N GLN A 264 -19.60 8.48 -14.92
CA GLN A 264 -18.98 9.77 -15.25
C GLN A 264 -19.07 10.13 -16.74
N ASN A 265 -19.38 9.16 -17.60
CA ASN A 265 -19.47 9.32 -19.06
C ASN A 265 -18.19 9.88 -19.72
N VAL A 266 -17.04 9.56 -19.14
CA VAL A 266 -15.71 9.83 -19.69
C VAL A 266 -14.96 8.52 -19.86
N LYS A 267 -13.87 8.51 -20.64
CA LYS A 267 -13.03 7.30 -20.77
C LYS A 267 -12.36 6.97 -19.44
N LEU A 268 -12.14 5.70 -19.16
CA LEU A 268 -11.40 5.26 -17.97
C LEU A 268 -9.93 5.70 -17.99
N ASP A 269 -9.38 5.99 -19.18
CA ASP A 269 -8.04 6.54 -19.36
C ASP A 269 -7.90 8.04 -19.07
N ASP A 270 -9.00 8.74 -18.74
CA ASP A 270 -8.92 10.15 -18.40
C ASP A 270 -8.05 10.37 -17.15
N ILE A 271 -7.00 11.19 -17.29
CA ILE A 271 -6.02 11.46 -16.22
C ILE A 271 -6.66 12.18 -15.02
N SER A 272 -7.77 12.90 -15.24
CA SER A 272 -8.50 13.60 -14.19
C SER A 272 -9.53 12.72 -13.46
N ASN A 273 -9.89 11.55 -14.03
CA ASN A 273 -10.90 10.68 -13.46
C ASN A 273 -10.31 9.67 -12.46
N ARG A 274 -10.05 10.08 -11.21
CA ARG A 274 -9.60 9.16 -10.14
C ARG A 274 -10.55 7.97 -9.94
N SER A 275 -11.84 8.15 -10.15
CA SER A 275 -12.86 7.11 -9.97
C SER A 275 -12.68 5.93 -10.93
N SER A 276 -12.03 6.12 -12.09
CA SER A 276 -11.76 5.04 -13.03
C SER A 276 -10.89 3.95 -12.42
N CYS A 277 -9.89 4.31 -11.61
CA CYS A 277 -9.06 3.36 -10.90
C CYS A 277 -9.87 2.60 -9.84
N TYR A 278 -10.83 3.28 -9.19
CA TYR A 278 -11.65 2.71 -8.13
C TYR A 278 -12.74 1.76 -8.58
N LEU A 279 -12.97 1.65 -9.89
CA LEU A 279 -13.83 0.60 -10.42
C LEU A 279 -13.20 -0.79 -10.27
N CYS A 280 -11.86 -0.89 -10.29
CA CYS A 280 -11.13 -2.15 -10.23
C CYS A 280 -10.29 -2.30 -8.94
N HIS A 281 -9.75 -1.21 -8.44
CA HIS A 281 -9.01 -1.18 -7.19
C HIS A 281 -9.89 -0.62 -6.06
N PRO A 282 -9.77 -1.10 -4.83
CA PRO A 282 -10.59 -0.63 -3.73
C PRO A 282 -10.34 0.85 -3.47
N GLY A 283 -11.36 1.61 -3.10
CA GLY A 283 -11.13 3.02 -2.77
C GLY A 283 -12.31 3.95 -2.78
N SER A 284 -13.46 3.56 -3.36
CA SER A 284 -14.67 4.38 -3.30
C SER A 284 -15.23 4.44 -1.87
N VAL A 285 -15.22 3.32 -1.14
CA VAL A 285 -15.60 3.27 0.28
C VAL A 285 -14.41 2.87 1.15
N THR A 286 -13.61 1.90 0.71
CA THR A 286 -12.41 1.40 1.39
C THR A 286 -11.28 2.43 1.45
N LYS A 287 -11.33 3.52 0.66
CA LYS A 287 -10.30 4.56 0.60
C LYS A 287 -8.87 3.98 0.59
N CYS A 288 -8.51 3.18 -0.42
CA CYS A 288 -7.19 2.56 -0.46
C CYS A 288 -6.07 3.61 -0.35
N LEU A 289 -6.19 4.72 -1.10
CA LEU A 289 -5.35 5.91 -0.97
C LEU A 289 -5.89 6.82 0.16
N ARG A 290 -5.48 6.53 1.39
CA ARG A 290 -5.89 7.22 2.63
C ARG A 290 -4.73 7.79 3.45
N GLY A 291 -3.50 7.61 3.00
CA GLY A 291 -2.32 8.21 3.62
C GLY A 291 -2.24 9.72 3.39
N ALA A 292 -1.18 10.34 3.91
CA ALA A 292 -0.94 11.78 3.84
C ALA A 292 -1.05 12.37 2.42
N MET A 293 -0.56 11.65 1.40
CA MET A 293 -0.67 12.07 0.00
C MET A 293 -2.11 12.05 -0.51
N GLY A 294 -2.91 11.03 -0.13
CA GLY A 294 -4.31 10.93 -0.50
C GLY A 294 -5.22 11.97 0.16
N ASN A 295 -4.79 12.47 1.32
CA ASN A 295 -5.51 13.45 2.13
C ASN A 295 -5.11 14.90 1.83
N ALA A 296 -4.13 15.12 0.95
CA ALA A 296 -3.67 16.46 0.60
C ALA A 296 -4.77 17.20 -0.19
N THR A 297 -5.17 18.38 0.29
CA THR A 297 -6.19 19.22 -0.36
C THR A 297 -5.69 20.64 -0.61
N ASP A 298 -6.27 21.30 -1.62
CA ASP A 298 -6.11 22.73 -1.82
C ASP A 298 -6.89 23.55 -0.76
N ALA A 299 -6.81 24.88 -0.85
CA ALA A 299 -7.52 25.78 0.07
C ALA A 299 -9.06 25.68 -0.01
N SER A 300 -9.58 25.10 -1.10
CA SER A 300 -11.02 24.89 -1.32
C SER A 300 -11.46 23.48 -0.89
N GLY A 301 -10.55 22.64 -0.41
CA GLY A 301 -10.83 21.27 0.00
C GLY A 301 -10.80 20.24 -1.14
N ASN A 302 -10.39 20.61 -2.35
CA ASN A 302 -10.24 19.65 -3.45
C ASN A 302 -8.97 18.82 -3.27
N ALA A 303 -9.03 17.52 -3.58
CA ALA A 303 -7.86 16.66 -3.53
C ALA A 303 -6.76 17.15 -4.49
N LEU A 304 -5.54 17.34 -3.98
CA LEU A 304 -4.37 17.74 -4.76
C LEU A 304 -3.76 16.57 -5.55
N MET A 305 -3.96 15.34 -5.07
CA MET A 305 -3.36 14.15 -5.64
C MET A 305 -4.38 13.02 -5.78
N GLY A 306 -4.23 12.26 -6.87
CA GLY A 306 -4.95 11.02 -7.12
C GLY A 306 -3.99 9.88 -7.44
N CYS A 307 -4.53 8.72 -7.80
CA CYS A 307 -3.73 7.56 -8.24
C CYS A 307 -2.83 7.95 -9.43
N GLN A 308 -3.38 8.75 -10.33
CA GLN A 308 -2.74 9.23 -11.55
C GLN A 308 -1.52 10.11 -11.30
N SER A 309 -1.50 10.88 -10.21
CA SER A 309 -0.36 11.73 -9.81
C SER A 309 0.93 10.92 -9.58
N CYS A 310 0.80 9.62 -9.30
CA CYS A 310 1.92 8.73 -9.05
C CYS A 310 2.08 7.64 -10.12
N HIS A 311 0.97 7.08 -10.60
CA HIS A 311 0.97 5.91 -11.49
C HIS A 311 0.74 6.23 -12.98
N GLY A 312 0.21 7.42 -13.29
CA GLY A 312 -0.21 7.79 -14.63
C GLY A 312 -1.63 7.32 -14.95
N ASN A 313 -2.04 7.50 -16.21
CA ASN A 313 -3.34 7.02 -16.68
C ASN A 313 -3.37 5.50 -16.91
N MET A 314 -4.54 4.97 -17.25
CA MET A 314 -4.76 3.54 -17.40
C MET A 314 -3.92 2.94 -18.53
N ALA A 315 -3.72 3.67 -19.64
CA ALA A 315 -2.88 3.26 -20.75
C ALA A 315 -1.40 3.18 -20.35
N ALA A 316 -0.88 4.14 -19.58
CA ALA A 316 0.48 4.10 -19.05
C ALA A 316 0.68 2.90 -18.11
N VAL A 317 -0.30 2.65 -17.23
CA VAL A 317 -0.29 1.50 -16.32
C VAL A 317 -0.34 0.17 -17.08
N GLY A 318 -1.05 0.13 -18.20
CA GLY A 318 -1.20 -1.04 -19.08
C GLY A 318 -0.14 -1.20 -20.17
N HIS A 319 0.84 -0.30 -20.23
CA HIS A 319 1.84 -0.31 -21.28
C HIS A 319 2.65 -1.64 -21.26
N PRO A 320 2.84 -2.33 -22.41
CA PRO A 320 3.51 -3.64 -22.42
C PRO A 320 4.95 -3.62 -21.91
N ALA A 321 5.64 -2.47 -22.00
CA ALA A 321 6.99 -2.31 -21.47
C ALA A 321 7.04 -2.06 -19.94
N ARG A 322 5.89 -1.78 -19.30
CA ARG A 322 5.83 -1.54 -17.86
C ARG A 322 5.79 -2.87 -17.11
N VAL A 323 6.77 -3.10 -16.24
CA VAL A 323 6.80 -4.33 -15.44
C VAL A 323 5.95 -4.17 -14.17
N GLY A 324 4.69 -4.62 -14.26
CA GLY A 324 3.72 -4.52 -13.16
C GLY A 324 4.23 -5.10 -11.82
N TRP A 325 3.82 -4.48 -10.71
CA TRP A 325 4.28 -4.75 -9.34
C TRP A 325 5.75 -4.43 -9.01
N LEU A 326 6.60 -4.25 -10.01
CA LEU A 326 8.03 -3.95 -9.85
C LEU A 326 8.35 -2.50 -10.22
N GLU A 327 7.67 -1.92 -11.21
CA GLU A 327 7.77 -0.50 -11.56
C GLU A 327 6.69 0.33 -10.86
N GLN A 328 6.98 0.70 -9.61
CA GLN A 328 6.08 1.46 -8.75
C GLN A 328 6.64 2.86 -8.45
N PRO A 329 5.79 3.81 -8.04
CA PRO A 329 6.22 5.13 -7.62
C PRO A 329 7.24 5.05 -6.48
N ASN A 330 8.14 6.03 -6.45
CA ASN A 330 9.14 6.18 -5.41
C ASN A 330 9.03 7.57 -4.76
N CYS A 331 9.57 7.70 -3.56
CA CYS A 331 9.36 8.89 -2.74
C CYS A 331 10.08 10.11 -3.31
N GLN A 332 11.31 9.93 -3.79
CA GLN A 332 12.16 11.01 -4.27
C GLN A 332 11.57 11.73 -5.48
N ALA A 333 10.72 11.07 -6.29
CA ALA A 333 10.04 11.71 -7.41
C ALA A 333 9.14 12.90 -7.02
N CYS A 334 8.73 12.99 -5.74
CA CYS A 334 8.06 14.18 -5.18
C CYS A 334 8.81 14.84 -4.03
N HIS A 335 9.62 14.07 -3.29
CA HIS A 335 10.29 14.51 -2.07
C HIS A 335 11.78 14.71 -2.31
N HIS A 336 12.16 15.94 -2.63
CA HIS A 336 13.55 16.30 -2.89
C HIS A 336 13.76 17.79 -2.61
N ASP A 337 14.98 18.19 -2.28
CA ASP A 337 15.39 19.59 -2.13
C ASP A 337 14.52 20.43 -1.16
N GLY A 338 13.95 19.77 -0.14
CA GLY A 338 13.00 20.39 0.79
C GLY A 338 11.61 20.61 0.22
N LEU A 339 11.32 20.15 -0.99
CA LEU A 339 10.05 20.28 -1.70
C LEU A 339 9.17 19.03 -1.53
N ARG A 340 7.87 19.23 -1.77
CA ARG A 340 6.86 18.16 -1.90
C ARG A 340 6.00 18.46 -3.12
N GLU A 341 6.35 17.84 -4.24
CA GLU A 341 5.58 17.98 -5.47
C GLU A 341 4.24 17.24 -5.39
N VAL A 342 3.25 17.70 -6.17
CA VAL A 342 1.91 17.08 -6.27
C VAL A 342 1.81 16.06 -7.42
N SER A 343 2.93 15.80 -8.10
CA SER A 343 3.02 14.75 -9.14
C SER A 343 4.42 14.18 -9.16
N ALA A 344 4.52 12.85 -9.10
CA ALA A 344 5.77 12.12 -9.25
C ALA A 344 6.18 11.99 -10.73
N LEU A 345 5.28 12.37 -11.64
CA LEU A 345 5.46 12.21 -13.08
C LEU A 345 5.87 13.51 -13.75
N ASP A 346 6.79 13.42 -14.70
CA ASP A 346 7.13 14.49 -15.62
C ASP A 346 6.06 14.67 -16.72
N ALA A 347 6.27 15.66 -17.59
CA ALA A 347 5.35 15.96 -18.69
C ALA A 347 5.18 14.81 -19.71
N THR A 348 6.07 13.83 -19.70
CA THR A 348 6.00 12.62 -20.56
C THR A 348 5.34 11.44 -19.86
N GLY A 349 4.93 11.59 -18.59
CA GLY A 349 4.33 10.54 -17.78
C GLY A 349 5.34 9.56 -17.17
N LYS A 350 6.64 9.91 -17.13
CA LYS A 350 7.68 9.10 -16.48
C LYS A 350 7.95 9.60 -15.08
N LEU A 351 8.39 8.71 -14.19
CA LEU A 351 8.81 9.09 -12.84
C LEU A 351 9.98 10.07 -12.90
N LYS A 352 9.89 11.15 -12.13
CA LYS A 352 10.98 12.12 -11.96
C LYS A 352 12.16 11.48 -11.23
N THR A 353 13.36 11.88 -11.63
CA THR A 353 14.62 11.40 -11.05
C THR A 353 15.46 12.59 -10.57
N PRO A 354 15.12 13.22 -9.44
CA PRO A 354 15.92 14.31 -8.90
C PRO A 354 17.29 13.82 -8.42
N ALA A 355 18.25 14.74 -8.37
CA ALA A 355 19.61 14.45 -7.90
C ALA A 355 19.67 14.22 -6.37
N ASP A 356 18.75 14.82 -5.62
CA ASP A 356 18.65 14.62 -4.19
C ASP A 356 18.03 13.25 -3.86
N THR A 357 18.80 12.44 -3.13
CA THR A 357 18.46 11.08 -2.75
C THR A 357 18.12 10.93 -1.26
N ARG A 358 17.99 12.02 -0.50
CA ARG A 358 17.69 11.97 0.95
C ARG A 358 16.44 11.17 1.30
N PHE A 359 15.45 11.16 0.40
CA PHE A 359 14.18 10.44 0.55
C PHE A 359 14.09 9.24 -0.38
N ALA A 360 15.17 8.85 -1.05
CA ALA A 360 15.12 7.81 -2.05
C ALA A 360 14.76 6.46 -1.41
N THR A 361 13.89 5.72 -2.10
CA THR A 361 13.73 4.28 -1.86
C THR A 361 15.09 3.58 -2.01
N THR A 362 15.32 2.52 -1.25
CA THR A 362 16.57 1.76 -1.33
C THR A 362 16.76 1.21 -2.75
N PRO A 363 17.85 1.57 -3.46
CA PRO A 363 18.10 1.10 -4.81
C PRO A 363 18.21 -0.43 -4.87
N ASN A 364 17.84 -1.02 -6.01
CA ASN A 364 18.00 -2.46 -6.29
C ASN A 364 17.37 -3.38 -5.22
N THR A 365 16.30 -2.92 -4.59
CA THR A 365 15.59 -3.61 -3.53
C THR A 365 14.10 -3.73 -3.89
N PRO A 366 13.57 -4.95 -4.14
CA PRO A 366 14.11 -6.24 -3.72
C PRO A 366 15.05 -6.93 -4.72
N ALA A 367 15.25 -6.39 -5.92
CA ALA A 367 16.06 -6.98 -6.97
C ALA A 367 16.74 -5.88 -7.80
N THR A 368 17.77 -6.22 -8.57
CA THR A 368 18.48 -5.30 -9.46
C THR A 368 17.51 -4.54 -10.37
N GLY A 369 17.65 -3.22 -10.43
CA GLY A 369 16.79 -2.33 -11.23
C GLY A 369 15.42 -2.02 -10.61
N VAL A 370 15.07 -2.62 -9.47
CA VAL A 370 13.78 -2.43 -8.79
C VAL A 370 14.00 -1.69 -7.48
N SER A 371 13.20 -0.67 -7.17
CA SER A 371 13.29 0.07 -5.91
C SER A 371 11.89 0.30 -5.36
N LEU A 372 11.49 -0.52 -4.39
CA LEU A 372 10.12 -0.49 -3.83
C LEU A 372 10.12 0.01 -2.40
N TYR A 373 9.19 0.92 -2.11
CA TYR A 373 8.94 1.46 -0.77
C TYR A 373 8.82 0.37 0.30
N ARG A 374 8.00 -0.67 0.07
CA ARG A 374 7.73 -1.74 1.03
C ARG A 374 8.94 -2.62 1.40
N PHE A 375 10.05 -2.50 0.67
CA PHE A 375 11.30 -3.20 0.97
C PHE A 375 12.44 -2.24 1.29
N SER A 376 12.16 -0.94 1.34
CA SER A 376 13.17 0.10 1.56
C SER A 376 13.40 0.32 3.04
N ALA A 377 14.66 0.50 3.41
CA ALA A 377 15.09 0.78 4.77
C ALA A 377 15.89 2.09 4.85
N GLY A 378 15.91 2.69 6.04
CA GLY A 378 16.62 3.93 6.33
C GLY A 378 17.39 3.86 7.64
N HIS A 379 17.11 4.82 8.52
CA HIS A 379 17.81 5.00 9.79
C HIS A 379 17.84 3.72 10.64
N GLY A 380 19.03 3.29 11.05
CA GLY A 380 19.20 2.08 11.86
C GLY A 380 18.81 0.76 11.18
N GLY A 381 18.56 0.77 9.86
CA GLY A 381 18.04 -0.39 9.14
C GLY A 381 16.54 -0.65 9.36
N LEU A 382 15.81 0.33 9.89
CA LEU A 382 14.35 0.27 10.01
C LEU A 382 13.73 0.46 8.64
N GLN A 383 12.67 -0.30 8.34
CA GLN A 383 11.90 -0.16 7.12
C GLN A 383 11.20 1.19 7.09
N CYS A 384 11.03 1.76 5.89
CA CYS A 384 10.32 3.01 5.69
C CYS A 384 8.91 2.94 6.32
N GLU A 385 8.21 1.82 6.16
CA GLU A 385 6.86 1.63 6.71
C GLU A 385 6.80 1.60 8.25
N ALA A 386 7.91 1.30 8.93
CA ALA A 386 7.97 1.33 10.39
C ALA A 386 7.83 2.76 10.94
N CYS A 387 8.32 3.76 10.18
CA CYS A 387 8.21 5.17 10.56
C CYS A 387 7.03 5.86 9.88
N HIS A 388 6.78 5.53 8.61
CA HIS A 388 5.85 6.26 7.76
C HIS A 388 4.49 5.57 7.59
N GLY A 389 4.29 4.33 8.03
CA GLY A 389 3.05 3.56 7.78
C GLY A 389 3.10 2.77 6.47
N ALA A 390 2.10 1.92 6.22
CA ALA A 390 2.09 1.07 5.03
C ALA A 390 1.79 1.87 3.74
N THR A 391 2.15 1.30 2.57
CA THR A 391 1.83 1.91 1.27
C THR A 391 0.35 2.29 1.15
N HIS A 392 0.09 3.52 0.71
CA HIS A 392 -1.21 4.18 0.61
C HIS A 392 -1.93 4.49 1.94
N ALA A 393 -1.30 4.17 3.07
CA ALA A 393 -1.76 4.47 4.42
C ALA A 393 -0.66 5.20 5.21
N GLU A 394 0.18 5.97 4.50
CA GLU A 394 1.28 6.70 5.11
C GLU A 394 0.76 7.75 6.09
N TYR A 395 1.41 7.89 7.23
CA TYR A 395 0.93 8.73 8.32
C TYR A 395 1.00 10.24 8.00
N PRO A 396 0.07 11.04 8.56
CA PRO A 396 -1.16 10.57 9.20
C PRO A 396 -2.15 10.04 8.16
N ALA A 397 -2.72 8.87 8.44
CA ALA A 397 -3.76 8.28 7.61
C ALA A 397 -5.14 8.84 8.00
N SER A 398 -6.11 8.82 7.09
CA SER A 398 -7.47 9.30 7.38
C SER A 398 -8.34 8.27 8.10
N HIS A 399 -7.91 7.00 8.19
CA HIS A 399 -8.57 5.99 9.01
C HIS A 399 -7.86 5.87 10.36
N GLU A 400 -8.64 5.83 11.45
CA GLU A 400 -8.11 5.86 12.82
C GLU A 400 -7.23 4.66 13.15
N ASN A 401 -7.63 3.45 12.74
CA ASN A 401 -6.90 2.21 13.05
C ASN A 401 -5.46 2.22 12.52
N ASP A 402 -5.20 2.87 11.38
CA ASP A 402 -3.85 2.98 10.85
C ASP A 402 -2.96 3.84 11.77
N ASN A 403 -3.52 4.86 12.43
CA ASN A 403 -2.73 5.76 13.28
C ASN A 403 -2.45 5.19 14.68
N LEU A 404 -3.09 4.09 15.09
CA LEU A 404 -2.96 3.55 16.46
C LEU A 404 -1.50 3.29 16.86
N LEU A 405 -0.70 2.72 15.97
CA LEU A 405 0.72 2.48 16.24
C LEU A 405 1.48 3.79 16.44
N SER A 406 1.32 4.77 15.53
CA SER A 406 2.02 6.05 15.67
C SER A 406 1.64 6.76 16.97
N ILE A 407 0.35 6.81 17.30
CA ILE A 407 -0.15 7.41 18.55
C ILE A 407 0.44 6.69 19.78
N ALA A 408 0.45 5.36 19.78
CA ALA A 408 0.99 4.59 20.91
C ALA A 408 2.50 4.83 21.12
N LEU A 409 3.24 5.09 20.04
CA LEU A 409 4.68 5.32 20.11
C LEU A 409 5.04 6.75 20.57
N GLN A 410 4.41 7.78 19.98
CA GLN A 410 4.83 9.17 20.18
C GLN A 410 3.74 10.10 20.76
N GLY A 411 2.57 9.59 21.10
CA GLY A 411 1.47 10.35 21.70
C GLY A 411 0.61 11.13 20.71
N HIS A 412 0.91 11.08 19.41
CA HIS A 412 0.11 11.73 18.37
C HIS A 412 0.16 10.96 17.04
N ALA A 413 -0.85 11.17 16.19
CA ALA A 413 -0.85 10.65 14.83
C ALA A 413 0.19 11.35 13.96
N GLY A 414 0.83 10.62 13.06
CA GLY A 414 1.81 11.16 12.13
C GLY A 414 3.02 10.25 11.95
N THR A 415 3.89 10.60 11.00
CA THR A 415 5.19 9.93 10.84
C THR A 415 5.90 9.88 12.18
N VAL A 416 6.46 8.73 12.54
CA VAL A 416 7.24 8.57 13.78
C VAL A 416 8.49 9.44 13.67
N ALA A 417 8.54 10.50 14.46
CA ALA A 417 9.60 11.51 14.41
C ALA A 417 10.23 11.80 15.78
N GLU A 418 9.60 11.34 16.87
CA GLU A 418 10.14 11.48 18.22
C GLU A 418 11.28 10.48 18.46
N CYS A 419 12.52 10.96 18.55
CA CYS A 419 13.70 10.10 18.73
C CYS A 419 13.61 9.20 19.99
N THR A 420 12.90 9.67 21.02
CA THR A 420 12.69 8.94 22.28
C THR A 420 11.90 7.65 22.12
N VAL A 421 11.18 7.47 21.00
CA VAL A 421 10.51 6.21 20.63
C VAL A 421 11.52 5.06 20.53
N CYS A 422 12.72 5.35 20.00
CA CYS A 422 13.75 4.35 19.72
C CYS A 422 15.02 4.53 20.55
N HIS A 423 15.16 5.65 21.25
CA HIS A 423 16.36 6.00 22.01
C HIS A 423 15.99 6.43 23.43
N ALA A 424 16.29 5.59 24.42
CA ALA A 424 16.14 5.92 25.83
C ALA A 424 17.02 7.13 26.23
N THR A 425 18.17 7.26 25.57
CA THR A 425 19.01 8.45 25.60
C THR A 425 19.23 8.91 24.16
N VAL A 426 18.63 10.05 23.79
CA VAL A 426 18.75 10.59 22.44
C VAL A 426 20.16 11.15 22.22
N PRO A 427 20.90 10.67 21.21
CA PRO A 427 22.22 11.23 20.90
C PRO A 427 22.10 12.67 20.40
N ASN A 428 23.02 13.54 20.79
CA ASN A 428 23.19 14.86 20.17
C ASN A 428 23.91 14.71 18.83
N THR A 429 23.26 15.08 17.74
CA THR A 429 23.85 14.99 16.40
C THR A 429 23.34 16.09 15.50
N ALA A 430 24.20 16.59 14.61
CA ALA A 430 23.85 17.57 13.59
C ALA A 430 23.27 16.95 12.31
N SER A 431 23.39 15.63 12.12
CA SER A 431 22.94 14.94 10.90
C SER A 431 22.78 13.42 11.01
N GLY A 432 22.88 12.84 12.20
CA GLY A 432 22.85 11.39 12.41
C GLY A 432 21.44 10.78 12.43
N GLY A 433 20.40 11.60 12.40
CA GLY A 433 19.01 11.16 12.37
C GLY A 433 18.56 10.68 10.99
N PRO A 434 17.28 10.24 10.87
CA PRO A 434 16.70 9.89 9.58
C PRO A 434 16.79 11.06 8.60
N HIS A 435 17.05 10.79 7.32
CA HIS A 435 17.15 11.81 6.26
C HIS A 435 18.17 12.93 6.52
N GLY A 436 19.17 12.69 7.39
CA GLY A 436 20.14 13.69 7.79
C GLY A 436 19.63 14.69 8.82
N MET A 437 18.54 14.37 9.53
CA MET A 437 18.00 15.23 10.58
C MET A 437 18.97 15.33 11.77
N HIS A 438 19.02 16.51 12.36
CA HIS A 438 19.69 16.77 13.63
C HIS A 438 18.77 16.45 14.81
N THR A 439 19.35 16.35 16.00
CA THR A 439 18.60 16.24 17.25
C THR A 439 17.85 17.54 17.52
N VAL A 440 16.59 17.44 17.95
CA VAL A 440 15.79 18.61 18.36
C VAL A 440 15.83 18.72 19.88
N GLY A 441 16.36 19.82 20.40
CA GLY A 441 16.49 20.04 21.84
C GLY A 441 17.29 21.32 22.17
N ALA A 442 17.41 21.64 23.46
CA ALA A 442 18.16 22.81 23.93
C ALA A 442 19.60 22.84 23.42
N TRP A 443 20.27 21.67 23.41
CA TRP A 443 21.62 21.53 22.84
C TRP A 443 21.71 22.06 21.40
N TRP A 444 20.74 21.73 20.54
CA TRP A 444 20.76 22.21 19.15
C TRP A 444 20.52 23.72 19.08
N VAL A 445 19.66 24.26 19.93
CA VAL A 445 19.42 25.71 20.02
C VAL A 445 20.71 26.46 20.38
N GLU A 446 21.57 25.88 21.21
CA GLU A 446 22.86 26.47 21.59
C GLU A 446 23.93 26.31 20.50
N GLU A 447 23.97 25.17 19.81
CA GLU A 447 25.12 24.77 18.97
C GLU A 447 24.91 24.97 17.46
N HIS A 448 23.68 25.23 17.01
CA HIS A 448 23.41 25.35 15.57
C HIS A 448 24.11 26.57 14.93
N GLY A 449 24.42 27.61 15.72
CA GLY A 449 25.19 28.78 15.28
C GLY A 449 26.59 28.39 14.81
N ASP A 450 27.36 27.75 15.69
CA ASP A 450 28.70 27.21 15.39
C ASP A 450 28.67 26.27 14.18
N ARG A 451 27.60 25.47 14.05
CA ARG A 451 27.42 24.60 12.89
C ARG A 451 27.21 25.38 11.60
N ALA A 452 26.38 26.42 11.63
CA ALA A 452 26.11 27.29 10.48
C ALA A 452 27.37 28.06 10.06
N GLU A 453 28.19 28.51 11.02
CA GLU A 453 29.47 29.18 10.75
C GLU A 453 30.51 28.20 10.18
N GLY A 454 30.69 27.05 10.83
CA GLY A 454 31.75 26.10 10.47
C GLY A 454 31.49 25.32 9.18
N SER A 455 30.22 25.04 8.84
CA SER A 455 29.85 24.28 7.64
C SER A 455 29.14 25.10 6.56
N GLY A 456 28.87 26.38 6.84
CA GLY A 456 28.08 27.26 6.01
C GLY A 456 26.59 26.99 6.12
N SER A 457 25.80 28.07 6.18
CA SER A 457 24.33 28.01 6.27
C SER A 457 23.68 27.22 5.13
N ARG A 458 24.34 27.14 3.96
CA ARG A 458 23.83 26.38 2.81
C ARG A 458 23.59 24.89 3.12
N ALA A 459 24.26 24.32 4.11
CA ALA A 459 23.98 22.95 4.56
C ALA A 459 22.55 22.77 5.12
N CYS A 460 21.94 23.86 5.62
CA CYS A 460 20.61 23.85 6.22
C CYS A 460 19.48 23.95 5.19
N THR A 461 19.75 24.42 3.96
CA THR A 461 18.69 24.74 2.99
C THR A 461 17.93 23.51 2.50
N ALA A 462 18.58 22.34 2.54
CA ALA A 462 17.96 21.06 2.22
C ALA A 462 16.76 20.73 3.12
N CYS A 463 16.77 21.19 4.38
CA CYS A 463 15.74 20.90 5.38
C CYS A 463 14.92 22.16 5.75
N HIS A 464 15.53 23.34 5.71
CA HIS A 464 14.93 24.61 6.13
C HIS A 464 14.57 25.53 4.96
N GLY A 465 14.63 25.02 3.72
CA GLY A 465 14.27 25.75 2.51
C GLY A 465 15.43 26.60 1.96
N ALA A 466 15.41 26.84 0.66
CA ALA A 466 16.44 27.66 -0.02
C ALA A 466 16.46 29.12 0.46
N ASP A 467 15.34 29.60 0.99
CA ASP A 467 15.16 30.94 1.54
C ASP A 467 15.32 31.02 3.07
N TYR A 468 15.62 29.88 3.73
CA TYR A 468 15.77 29.76 5.18
C TYR A 468 14.52 30.09 6.01
N ARG A 469 13.33 30.12 5.39
CA ARG A 469 12.06 30.41 6.08
C ARG A 469 11.33 29.16 6.56
N GLY A 470 11.98 28.01 6.43
CA GLY A 470 11.41 26.71 6.73
C GLY A 470 10.87 26.03 5.46
N SER A 471 10.86 24.71 5.50
CA SER A 471 10.28 23.85 4.48
C SER A 471 9.31 22.85 5.11
N PRO A 472 8.54 22.09 4.32
CA PRO A 472 7.78 20.94 4.81
C PRO A 472 8.57 19.94 5.68
N LEU A 473 9.91 19.86 5.56
CA LEU A 473 10.76 19.01 6.41
C LEU A 473 11.04 19.62 7.78
N SER A 474 11.11 20.94 7.88
CA SER A 474 11.35 21.65 9.15
C SER A 474 10.10 21.77 10.03
N LYS A 475 8.98 21.14 9.65
CA LYS A 475 7.73 21.22 10.40
C LYS A 475 7.87 20.48 11.73
N VAL A 476 7.51 21.15 12.83
CA VAL A 476 7.51 20.51 14.15
C VAL A 476 6.32 19.56 14.26
N THR A 477 6.56 18.31 14.68
CA THR A 477 5.51 17.27 14.79
C THR A 477 4.63 17.43 16.03
N ALA A 478 5.18 17.97 17.10
CA ALA A 478 4.49 18.30 18.34
C ALA A 478 4.82 19.75 18.74
N ALA A 479 3.93 20.40 19.48
CA ALA A 479 4.20 21.75 19.97
C ALA A 479 5.40 21.73 20.93
N ARG A 480 6.30 22.71 20.80
CA ARG A 480 7.54 22.80 21.59
C ARG A 480 7.87 24.24 21.92
N SER A 481 8.55 24.43 23.05
CA SER A 481 9.07 25.72 23.47
C SER A 481 10.56 25.61 23.81
N PHE A 482 11.33 26.60 23.38
CA PHE A 482 12.76 26.71 23.62
C PHE A 482 13.09 28.03 24.30
N ARG A 483 14.10 28.03 25.17
CA ARG A 483 14.69 29.26 25.70
C ARG A 483 15.79 29.70 24.74
N VAL A 484 15.68 30.91 24.23
CA VAL A 484 16.59 31.52 23.26
C VAL A 484 16.91 32.92 23.78
N GLU A 485 18.17 33.18 24.14
CA GLU A 485 18.65 34.53 24.52
C GLU A 485 17.75 35.23 25.58
N GLY A 486 17.35 34.48 26.62
CA GLY A 486 16.48 34.98 27.70
C GLY A 486 14.98 35.04 27.38
N ARG A 487 14.58 34.82 26.12
CA ARG A 487 13.18 34.76 25.67
C ARG A 487 12.72 33.31 25.51
N THR A 488 11.40 33.11 25.50
CA THR A 488 10.80 31.82 25.18
C THR A 488 10.23 31.88 23.77
N LYS A 489 10.69 31.02 22.88
CA LYS A 489 10.13 30.83 21.55
C LYS A 489 9.29 29.56 21.54
N THR A 490 8.04 29.66 21.10
CA THR A 490 7.12 28.53 21.00
C THR A 490 6.78 28.27 19.54
N PHE A 491 6.78 27.00 19.17
CA PHE A 491 6.36 26.50 17.87
C PHE A 491 5.14 25.61 18.04
N ALA A 492 4.11 25.87 17.25
CA ALA A 492 2.94 25.00 17.20
C ALA A 492 3.25 23.72 16.39
N ALA A 493 2.52 22.64 16.66
CA ALA A 493 2.57 21.47 15.79
C ALA A 493 2.17 21.87 14.35
N GLY A 494 2.94 21.39 13.37
CA GLY A 494 2.79 21.69 11.95
C GLY A 494 3.46 22.99 11.48
N GLN A 495 3.95 23.83 12.39
CA GLN A 495 4.70 25.05 12.05
C GLN A 495 6.07 24.69 11.49
N SER A 496 6.42 25.23 10.33
CA SER A 496 7.79 25.14 9.78
C SER A 496 8.74 26.03 10.58
N VAL A 497 9.97 25.56 10.80
CA VAL A 497 11.02 26.31 11.50
C VAL A 497 12.08 26.80 10.52
N GLY A 498 12.40 28.09 10.55
CA GLY A 498 13.45 28.71 9.74
C GLY A 498 14.34 29.65 10.56
N CYS A 499 15.43 30.13 9.95
CA CYS A 499 16.34 31.08 10.58
C CYS A 499 15.61 32.38 10.99
N TYR A 500 14.65 32.81 10.15
CA TYR A 500 13.87 34.04 10.36
C TYR A 500 12.88 33.98 11.54
N ASP A 501 12.70 32.81 12.17
CA ASP A 501 11.88 32.72 13.37
C ASP A 501 12.56 33.34 14.60
N CYS A 502 13.89 33.39 14.62
CA CYS A 502 14.69 33.85 15.75
C CYS A 502 15.72 34.93 15.38
N HIS A 503 16.16 34.99 14.11
CA HIS A 503 17.20 35.89 13.63
C HIS A 503 16.74 36.66 12.39
N ASN A 504 17.49 37.68 11.96
CA ASN A 504 17.26 38.40 10.70
C ASN A 504 17.93 37.71 9.48
N GLY A 505 18.01 36.37 9.50
CA GLY A 505 18.52 35.55 8.41
C GLY A 505 19.61 34.55 8.82
N PRO A 506 20.24 33.89 7.84
CA PRO A 506 21.14 32.76 8.08
C PRO A 506 22.57 33.15 8.48
N LYS A 507 22.94 34.43 8.41
CA LYS A 507 24.28 34.93 8.77
C LYS A 507 24.39 35.43 10.22
N GLY A 508 23.31 35.32 10.98
CA GLY A 508 23.16 36.03 12.24
C GLY A 508 22.87 37.52 12.00
N ASP A 509 21.89 38.02 12.75
CA ASP A 509 21.69 39.40 13.22
C ASP A 509 20.37 39.46 14.02
#